data_AF-A0A0K9PT70-F1
#
_entry.id   AF-A0A0K9PT70-F1
#
_cell.length_a   1.000
_cell.length_b   1.000
_cell.length_c   1.000
_cell.angle_alpha   90.00
_cell.angle_beta   90.00
_cell.angle_gamma   90.00
#
_symmetry.space_group_name_H-M   'P 1'
#
loop_
_entity.id
_entity.type
_entity.pdbx_description
1 polymer ?
#
loop_
_entity_poly.entity_id
_entity_poly.type
_entity_poly.pdbx_seq_one_letter_code
_entity_poly.pdbx_strand_id
1 'polypeptide(L)'
;MWQHLTPDKIIPALESLLTADVSNIVRLAIVLLVEKKLGQDSTWASYVNNLPLCEDMHNTIFWSKDELEMVQPSSVYREIFDQKVCIEKEFYVIKHALVKK
;
A
#
# COMPACT_ATOMS: atom_id res chain seq x y z
N MET A 1 -11.56 -25.34 -3.70
CA MET A 1 -11.42 -24.94 -5.12
C MET A 1 -10.80 -23.56 -5.12
N TRP A 2 -9.50 -23.45 -5.40
CA TRP A 2 -8.78 -22.17 -5.37
C TRP A 2 -9.19 -21.36 -6.61
N GLN A 3 -9.90 -20.25 -6.42
CA GLN A 3 -10.21 -19.33 -7.52
C GLN A 3 -8.92 -18.61 -7.92
N HIS A 4 -8.59 -18.67 -9.21
CA HIS A 4 -7.46 -17.94 -9.79
C HIS A 4 -7.63 -16.43 -9.56
N LEU A 5 -6.50 -15.76 -9.29
CA LEU A 5 -6.40 -14.30 -9.18
C LEU A 5 -6.50 -13.70 -10.58
N THR A 6 -7.72 -13.50 -11.07
CA THR A 6 -7.94 -13.04 -12.45
C THR A 6 -8.16 -11.51 -12.47
N PRO A 7 -7.43 -10.74 -13.30
CA PRO A 7 -7.49 -9.26 -13.37
C PRO A 7 -8.87 -8.65 -13.65
N ASP A 8 -9.80 -9.44 -14.18
CA ASP A 8 -11.17 -9.06 -14.56
C ASP A 8 -12.10 -8.69 -13.40
N LYS A 9 -11.67 -8.87 -12.14
CA LYS A 9 -12.42 -8.43 -10.96
C LYS A 9 -11.95 -7.08 -10.39
N ILE A 10 -10.93 -6.45 -10.98
CA ILE A 10 -10.48 -5.15 -10.52
C ILE A 10 -11.60 -4.13 -10.78
N ILE A 11 -12.05 -3.48 -9.71
CA ILE A 11 -13.18 -2.56 -9.71
C ILE A 11 -12.98 -1.49 -10.82
N PRO A 12 -13.98 -1.23 -11.70
CA PRO A 12 -13.87 -0.26 -12.80
C PRO A 12 -13.44 1.15 -12.36
N ALA A 13 -13.73 1.55 -11.12
CA ALA A 13 -13.26 2.81 -10.55
C ALA A 13 -11.72 2.89 -10.49
N LEU A 14 -11.06 1.75 -10.33
CA LEU A 14 -9.60 1.62 -10.32
C LEU A 14 -8.98 1.75 -11.70
N GLU A 15 -9.68 1.39 -12.78
CA GLU A 15 -9.15 1.52 -14.14
C GLU A 15 -8.71 2.96 -14.45
N SER A 16 -9.45 3.96 -13.96
CA SER A 16 -9.07 5.38 -14.09
C SER A 16 -7.89 5.83 -13.22
N LEU A 17 -7.58 5.09 -12.14
CA LEU A 17 -6.38 5.28 -11.32
C LEU A 17 -5.17 4.55 -11.90
N LEU A 18 -5.41 3.41 -12.57
CA LEU A 18 -4.40 2.61 -13.28
C LEU A 18 -3.89 3.31 -14.55
N THR A 19 -4.58 4.33 -15.07
CA THR A 19 -4.11 5.13 -16.22
C THR A 19 -3.25 6.33 -15.82
N ALA A 20 -3.16 6.66 -14.53
CA ALA A 20 -2.25 7.68 -14.02
C ALA A 20 -0.79 7.19 -13.99
N ASP A 21 0.16 8.12 -14.07
CA ASP A 21 1.60 7.87 -13.96
C ASP A 21 1.97 7.50 -12.51
N VAL A 22 1.57 6.30 -12.12
CA VAL A 22 1.67 5.76 -10.76
C VAL A 22 2.29 4.37 -10.84
N SER A 23 3.23 4.07 -9.95
CA SER A 23 3.96 2.80 -9.94
C SER A 23 3.04 1.59 -9.72
N ASN A 24 3.44 0.42 -10.24
CA ASN A 24 2.66 -0.82 -10.08
C ASN A 24 2.47 -1.24 -8.61
N ILE A 25 3.43 -0.92 -7.74
CA ILE A 25 3.34 -1.20 -6.30
C ILE A 25 2.19 -0.42 -5.69
N VAL A 26 2.09 0.87 -6.03
CA VAL A 26 1.04 1.73 -5.50
C VAL A 26 -0.33 1.33 -6.06
N ARG A 27 -0.40 0.96 -7.34
CA ARG A 27 -1.63 0.41 -7.93
C ARG A 27 -2.13 -0.80 -7.14
N LEU A 28 -1.24 -1.75 -6.84
CA LEU A 28 -1.55 -2.91 -6.01
C LEU A 28 -1.96 -2.51 -4.58
N ALA A 29 -1.27 -1.54 -3.98
CA ALA A 29 -1.62 -1.04 -2.66
C ALA A 29 -3.05 -0.48 -2.61
N ILE A 30 -3.49 0.25 -3.65
CA ILE A 30 -4.87 0.73 -3.73
C ILE A 30 -5.85 -0.45 -3.85
N VAL A 31 -5.58 -1.45 -4.70
CA VAL A 31 -6.42 -2.66 -4.79
C VAL A 31 -6.61 -3.27 -3.40
N LEU A 32 -5.51 -3.50 -2.68
CA LEU A 32 -5.54 -4.09 -1.34
C LEU A 32 -6.32 -3.22 -0.34
N LEU A 33 -6.17 -1.90 -0.39
CA LEU A 33 -6.92 -0.97 0.47
C LEU A 33 -8.41 -1.00 0.18
N VAL A 34 -8.82 -1.10 -1.09
CA VAL A 34 -10.23 -1.18 -1.47
C VAL A 34 -10.84 -2.51 -1.05
N GLU A 35 -10.18 -3.63 -1.34
CA GLU A 35 -10.62 -4.96 -0.89
C GLU A 35 -10.72 -5.03 0.65
N LYS A 36 -9.75 -4.44 1.36
CA LYS A 36 -9.81 -4.30 2.82
C LYS A 36 -11.00 -3.49 3.30
N LYS A 37 -11.37 -2.42 2.59
CA LYS A 37 -12.55 -1.60 2.92
C LYS A 37 -13.87 -2.33 2.66
N LEU A 38 -13.93 -3.21 1.66
CA LEU A 38 -15.10 -4.03 1.36
C LEU A 38 -15.37 -5.09 2.45
N GLY A 39 -14.37 -5.45 3.24
CA GLY A 39 -14.55 -6.36 4.38
C GLY A 39 -15.05 -7.73 3.94
N GLN A 40 -16.19 -8.19 4.48
CA GLN A 40 -16.76 -9.51 4.15
C GLN A 40 -17.36 -9.59 2.74
N ASP A 41 -17.65 -8.44 2.12
CA ASP A 41 -18.15 -8.38 0.74
C ASP A 41 -17.00 -8.51 -0.29
N SER A 42 -15.74 -8.47 0.18
CA SER A 42 -14.58 -8.70 -0.66
C SER A 42 -14.48 -10.16 -1.08
N THR A 43 -14.21 -10.39 -2.36
CA THR A 43 -13.86 -11.75 -2.83
C THR A 43 -12.54 -12.25 -2.23
N TRP A 44 -11.75 -11.34 -1.64
CA TRP A 44 -10.46 -11.59 -1.00
C TRP A 44 -10.55 -11.51 0.53
N ALA A 45 -11.76 -11.46 1.11
CA ALA A 45 -11.97 -11.29 2.55
C ALA A 45 -11.13 -12.29 3.38
N SER A 46 -11.13 -13.57 2.99
CA SER A 46 -10.33 -14.60 3.67
C SER A 46 -8.83 -14.34 3.58
N TYR A 47 -8.32 -13.76 2.50
CA TYR A 47 -6.90 -13.44 2.39
C TYR A 47 -6.56 -12.18 3.21
N VAL A 48 -7.31 -11.11 3.01
CA VAL A 48 -7.05 -9.80 3.62
C VAL A 48 -7.18 -9.85 5.15
N ASN A 49 -8.14 -10.61 5.68
CA ASN A 49 -8.33 -10.76 7.12
C ASN A 49 -7.21 -11.54 7.81
N ASN A 50 -6.41 -12.30 7.05
CA ASN A 50 -5.26 -13.05 7.57
C ASN A 50 -3.92 -12.33 7.33
N LEU A 51 -3.94 -11.10 6.80
CA LEU A 51 -2.72 -10.30 6.70
C LEU A 51 -2.23 -9.92 8.11
N PRO A 52 -0.90 -9.91 8.33
CA PRO A 52 -0.34 -9.49 9.61
C PRO A 52 -0.71 -8.04 9.92
N LEU A 53 -0.88 -7.73 11.20
CA LEU A 53 -1.02 -6.35 11.63
C LEU A 53 0.31 -5.63 11.44
N CYS A 54 0.28 -4.31 11.20
CA CYS A 54 1.50 -3.54 11.03
C CYS A 54 2.38 -3.58 12.30
N GLU A 55 1.77 -3.73 13.47
CA GLU A 55 2.46 -3.88 14.76
C GLU A 55 3.26 -5.19 14.85
N ASP A 56 2.81 -6.24 14.16
CA ASP A 56 3.50 -7.53 14.10
C ASP A 56 4.60 -7.54 13.02
N MET A 57 4.67 -6.49 12.19
CA MET A 57 5.65 -6.37 11.11
C MET A 57 6.92 -5.66 11.62
N HIS A 58 8.00 -6.41 11.81
CA HIS A 58 9.32 -5.87 12.23
C HIS A 58 10.08 -5.13 11.12
N ASN A 59 9.38 -4.39 10.27
CA ASN A 59 9.99 -3.57 9.22
C ASN A 59 10.41 -2.22 9.79
N THR A 60 11.60 -1.77 9.40
CA THR A 60 12.20 -0.51 9.86
C THR A 60 11.40 0.73 9.45
N ILE A 61 10.49 0.62 8.47
CA ILE A 61 9.57 1.70 8.09
C ILE A 61 8.62 2.09 9.23
N PHE A 62 8.30 1.16 10.14
CA PHE A 62 7.41 1.38 11.28
C PHE A 62 8.14 1.79 12.56
N TRP A 63 9.48 1.81 12.55
CA TRP A 63 10.27 2.18 13.71
C TRP A 63 10.00 3.63 14.13
N SER A 64 10.04 3.84 15.44
CA SER A 64 10.06 5.14 16.08
C SER A 64 11.34 5.89 15.75
N LYS A 65 11.35 7.19 16.06
CA LYS A 65 12.52 8.05 15.87
C LYS A 65 13.73 7.51 16.64
N ASP A 66 13.53 7.16 17.90
CA ASP A 66 14.58 6.68 18.79
C ASP A 66 15.19 5.36 18.26
N GLU A 67 14.35 4.45 17.74
CA GLU A 67 14.82 3.21 17.13
C GLU A 67 15.62 3.43 15.85
N LEU A 68 15.21 4.40 15.02
CA LEU A 68 15.96 4.77 13.82
C LEU A 68 17.30 5.44 14.15
N GLU A 69 17.35 6.26 15.20
CA GLU A 69 18.59 6.91 15.64
C GLU A 69 19.68 5.88 16.05
N MET A 70 19.28 4.70 16.53
CA MET A 70 20.23 3.61 16.83
C MET A 70 20.99 3.11 15.59
N VAL A 71 20.42 3.25 14.39
CA VAL A 71 21.00 2.80 13.14
C VAL A 71 21.45 3.94 12.22
N GLN A 72 21.51 5.17 12.75
CA GLN A 72 21.85 6.38 12.00
C GLN A 72 23.16 6.30 11.17
N PRO A 73 24.24 5.64 11.64
CA PRO A 73 25.47 5.51 10.83
C PRO A 73 25.31 4.63 9.58
N SER A 74 24.24 3.83 9.51
CA SER A 74 24.00 2.90 8.41
C SER A 74 23.25 3.56 7.24
N SER A 75 23.38 2.99 6.05
CA SER A 75 22.62 3.41 4.87
C SER A 75 21.11 3.24 5.05
N VAL A 76 20.69 2.28 5.88
CA VAL A 76 19.29 1.96 6.18
C VAL A 76 18.55 3.18 6.74
N TYR A 77 19.20 3.97 7.59
CA TYR A 77 18.60 5.18 8.17
C TYR A 77 18.13 6.16 7.09
N ARG A 78 19.00 6.44 6.11
CA ARG A 78 18.68 7.34 5.00
C ARG A 78 17.66 6.73 4.06
N GLU A 79 17.82 5.45 3.74
CA GLU A 79 16.93 4.74 2.81
C GLU A 79 15.48 4.76 3.31
N ILE A 80 15.24 4.58 4.60
CA ILE A 80 13.89 4.64 5.19
C ILE A 80 13.26 6.02 5.00
N PHE A 81 14.04 7.09 5.18
CA PHE A 81 13.54 8.45 4.97
C PHE A 81 13.17 8.68 3.51
N ASP A 82 14.05 8.27 2.58
CA ASP A 82 13.80 8.39 1.15
C ASP A 82 12.58 7.56 0.72
N GLN A 83 12.42 6.34 1.25
CA GLN A 83 11.25 5.49 1.01
C GLN A 83 9.96 6.11 1.54
N LYS A 84 9.95 6.65 2.77
CA LYS A 84 8.78 7.33 3.35
C LYS A 84 8.34 8.52 2.47
N VAL A 85 9.30 9.34 2.06
CA VAL A 85 9.06 10.49 1.17
C VAL A 85 8.51 10.05 -0.19
N CYS A 86 9.03 8.97 -0.77
CA CYS A 86 8.52 8.42 -2.03
C CYS A 86 7.07 7.95 -1.90
N ILE A 87 6.76 7.16 -0.87
CA ILE A 87 5.40 6.67 -0.61
C ILE A 87 4.43 7.84 -0.42
N GLU A 88 4.80 8.85 0.36
CA GLU A 88 3.97 10.04 0.58
C GLU A 88 3.67 10.78 -0.72
N LYS A 89 4.68 10.97 -1.58
CA LYS A 89 4.51 11.63 -2.89
C LYS A 89 3.56 10.84 -3.80
N GLU A 90 3.75 9.53 -3.90
CA GLU A 90 2.90 8.69 -4.74
C GLU A 90 1.43 8.71 -4.27
N PHE A 91 1.19 8.58 -2.97
CA PHE A 91 -0.17 8.62 -2.41
C PHE A 91 -0.80 10.02 -2.47
N TYR A 92 0.00 11.08 -2.40
CA TYR A 92 -0.49 12.45 -2.57
C TYR A 92 -1.08 12.67 -3.97
N VAL A 93 -0.39 12.21 -5.03
CA VAL A 93 -0.87 12.29 -6.42
C VAL A 93 -2.23 11.60 -6.56
N ILE A 94 -2.38 10.42 -5.96
CA ILE A 94 -3.64 9.66 -5.98
C ILE A 94 -4.76 10.38 -5.26
N LYS A 95 -4.50 10.87 -4.04
CA LYS A 95 -5.50 11.61 -3.26
C LYS A 95 -6.06 12.79 -4.07
N HIS A 96 -5.20 13.52 -4.77
CA HIS A 96 -5.64 14.63 -5.61
C HIS A 96 -6.36 14.20 -6.88
N ALA A 97 -5.98 13.06 -7.48
CA ALA A 97 -6.71 12.50 -8.62
C ALA A 97 -8.15 12.06 -8.22
N LEU A 98 -8.32 11.55 -7.00
CA LEU A 98 -9.60 11.13 -6.45
C LEU A 98 -10.54 12.30 -6.09
N VAL A 99 -10.00 13.43 -5.61
CA VAL A 99 -10.78 14.61 -5.18
C VAL A 99 -11.26 15.46 -6.36
N LYS A 100 -10.71 15.28 -7.56
CA LYS A 100 -11.10 16.03 -8.77
C LYS A 100 -12.31 15.43 -9.52
N LYS A 101 -13.01 14.46 -8.94
CA LYS A 101 -14.29 13.91 -9.43
C LYS A 101 -15.41 14.32 -8.50
#